data_AF-A0A529FNM1-F1
#
_entry.id   AF-A0A529FNM1-F1
#
_cell.length_a   1.000
_cell.length_b   1.000
_cell.length_c   1.000
_cell.angle_alpha   90.00
_cell.angle_beta   90.00
_cell.angle_gamma   90.00
#
_symmetry.space_group_name_H-M   'P 1'
#
loop_
_entity.id
_entity.type
_entity.pdbx_description
1 polymer ?
#
loop_
_entity_poly.entity_id
_entity_poly.type
_entity_poly.pdbx_seq_one_letter_code
_entity_poly.pdbx_strand_id
1 'polypeptide(L)'
;MTKNSQPTLIELCVEGIDGLLAAQAAGADRVELCASLVEGGITPSLGTVRAALELATIPFHVIVRPRGGDFLYSEAEYRSMLADV
;
A
#
# COMPACT_ATOMS: atom_id res chain seq x y z
N MET A 1 21.22 -18.94 -26.57
CA MET A 1 20.73 -17.64 -26.06
C MET A 1 19.85 -17.91 -24.86
N THR A 2 20.44 -18.07 -23.68
CA THR A 2 19.69 -18.18 -22.42
C THR A 2 19.18 -16.78 -22.08
N LYS A 3 17.87 -16.55 -22.18
CA LYS A 3 17.28 -15.34 -21.60
C LYS A 3 17.54 -15.41 -20.09
N ASN A 4 18.39 -14.53 -19.58
CA ASN A 4 18.41 -14.20 -18.16
C ASN A 4 17.05 -13.55 -17.86
N SER A 5 16.05 -14.36 -17.55
CA SER A 5 14.78 -13.86 -17.06
C SER A 5 15.00 -13.47 -15.61
N GLN A 6 15.14 -12.17 -15.35
CA GLN A 6 14.98 -11.66 -14.00
C GLN A 6 13.59 -12.10 -13.49
N PRO A 7 13.48 -12.61 -12.26
CA PRO A 7 12.19 -13.01 -11.71
C PRO A 7 11.25 -11.80 -11.71
N THR A 8 10.00 -12.02 -12.18
CA THR A 8 8.96 -10.99 -12.16
C THR A 8 8.60 -10.68 -10.71
N LEU A 9 8.71 -9.41 -10.32
CA LEU A 9 8.29 -8.95 -9.01
C LEU A 9 6.76 -8.94 -8.91
N ILE A 10 6.21 -9.56 -7.87
CA ILE A 10 4.78 -9.60 -7.58
C ILE A 10 4.49 -8.71 -6.36
N GLU A 11 3.73 -7.63 -6.59
CA GLU A 11 3.19 -6.77 -5.54
C GLU A 11 1.70 -7.06 -5.34
N LEU A 12 1.26 -7.17 -4.08
CA LEU A 12 -0.14 -7.33 -3.73
C LEU A 12 -0.67 -6.07 -3.02
N CYS A 13 -1.76 -5.52 -3.55
CA CYS A 13 -2.53 -4.47 -2.88
C CYS A 13 -3.44 -5.12 -1.83
N VAL A 14 -3.37 -4.67 -0.58
CA VAL A 14 -4.08 -5.26 0.55
C VAL A 14 -4.73 -4.20 1.44
N GLU A 15 -5.75 -4.63 2.18
CA GLU A 15 -6.40 -3.82 3.21
C GLU A 15 -6.02 -4.30 4.60
N GLY A 16 -5.52 -3.40 5.44
CA GLY A 16 -5.22 -3.68 6.84
C GLY A 16 -4.06 -4.66 7.07
N ILE A 17 -3.86 -5.03 8.34
CA ILE A 17 -2.72 -5.86 8.78
C ILE A 17 -2.87 -7.31 8.39
N ASP A 18 -4.07 -7.89 8.49
CA ASP A 18 -4.30 -9.28 8.14
C ASP A 18 -3.99 -9.55 6.66
N GLY A 19 -4.33 -8.60 5.78
CA GLY A 19 -3.99 -8.65 4.37
C GLY A 19 -2.47 -8.63 4.12
N LEU A 20 -1.74 -7.75 4.82
CA LEU A 20 -0.28 -7.68 4.75
C LEU A 20 0.37 -9.00 5.20
N LEU A 21 -0.08 -9.55 6.34
CA LEU A 21 0.43 -10.81 6.88
C LEU A 21 0.14 -11.99 5.93
N ALA A 22 -1.04 -12.03 5.33
CA ALA A 22 -1.40 -13.04 4.35
C ALA A 22 -0.55 -12.94 3.08
N ALA A 23 -0.33 -11.72 2.57
CA ALA A 23 0.47 -11.48 1.37
C ALA A 23 1.93 -11.91 1.55
N GLN A 24 2.57 -11.55 2.67
CA GLN A 24 3.93 -12.01 2.95
C GLN A 24 4.01 -13.53 3.13
N ALA A 25 3.01 -14.16 3.77
CA ALA A 25 2.98 -15.61 3.95
C ALA A 25 2.77 -16.35 2.62
N ALA A 26 2.08 -15.72 1.67
CA ALA A 26 1.91 -16.21 0.31
C ALA A 26 3.16 -16.01 -0.59
N GLY A 27 4.20 -15.33 -0.10
CA GLY A 27 5.43 -15.09 -0.83
C GLY A 27 5.38 -13.91 -1.80
N ALA A 28 4.55 -12.89 -1.52
CA ALA A 28 4.61 -11.63 -2.24
C ALA A 28 6.00 -10.98 -2.06
N ASP A 29 6.51 -10.36 -3.12
CA ASP A 29 7.78 -9.63 -3.07
C ASP A 29 7.61 -8.25 -2.42
N ARG A 30 6.40 -7.67 -2.52
CA ARG A 30 6.04 -6.38 -1.94
C ARG A 30 4.53 -6.28 -1.67
N VAL A 31 4.16 -5.38 -0.78
CA VAL A 31 2.76 -5.01 -0.52
C VAL A 31 2.51 -3.54 -0.82
N GLU A 32 1.35 -3.21 -1.40
CA GLU A 32 0.76 -1.88 -1.32
C GLU A 32 -0.30 -1.89 -0.21
N LEU A 33 -0.06 -1.12 0.85
CA LEU A 33 -0.94 -1.04 2.02
C LEU A 33 -1.96 0.09 1.83
N CYS A 34 -3.23 -0.30 1.81
CA CYS A 34 -4.36 0.58 1.59
C CYS A 34 -5.38 0.49 2.73
N ALA A 35 -6.26 1.47 2.79
CA ALA A 35 -7.60 1.34 3.37
C ALA A 35 -8.67 1.44 2.27
N SER A 36 -9.89 0.98 2.56
CA SER A 36 -11.06 1.10 1.69
C SER A 36 -10.80 0.72 0.22
N LEU A 37 -10.43 -0.54 -0.04
CA LEU A 37 -10.23 -1.05 -1.41
C LEU A 37 -11.48 -0.93 -2.27
N VAL A 38 -12.67 -0.87 -1.66
CA VAL A 38 -13.95 -0.62 -2.36
C VAL A 38 -13.97 0.74 -3.08
N GLU A 39 -13.18 1.71 -2.61
CA GLU A 39 -12.99 3.04 -3.23
C GLU A 39 -11.80 3.06 -4.21
N GLY A 40 -11.19 1.90 -4.47
CA GLY A 40 -9.94 1.76 -5.20
C GLY A 40 -8.68 2.03 -4.36
N GLY A 41 -8.79 2.06 -3.02
CA GLY A 41 -7.69 2.30 -2.10
C GLY A 41 -7.55 3.78 -1.70
N ILE A 42 -7.49 4.05 -0.40
CA ILE A 42 -7.23 5.36 0.22
C ILE A 42 -6.16 5.23 1.31
N THR A 43 -5.63 6.36 1.77
CA THR A 43 -4.59 6.41 2.81
C THR A 43 -5.04 5.62 4.05
N PRO A 44 -4.30 4.58 4.48
CA PRO A 44 -4.61 3.87 5.71
C PRO A 44 -4.35 4.73 6.95
N SER A 45 -4.94 4.34 8.08
CA SER A 45 -4.70 5.07 9.34
C SER A 45 -3.23 4.97 9.78
N LEU A 46 -2.73 5.98 10.48
CA LEU A 46 -1.38 5.95 11.07
C LEU A 46 -1.16 4.73 11.99
N GLY A 47 -2.21 4.29 12.70
CA GLY A 47 -2.14 3.07 13.52
C GLY A 47 -1.88 1.81 12.70
N THR A 48 -2.53 1.71 11.53
CA THR A 48 -2.29 0.62 10.56
C THR A 48 -0.86 0.69 10.03
N VAL A 49 -0.37 1.87 9.64
CA VAL A 49 1.02 2.02 9.14
C VAL A 49 2.04 1.63 10.22
N ARG A 50 1.83 2.03 11.48
CA ARG A 50 2.72 1.65 12.60
C ARG A 50 2.74 0.15 12.83
N ALA A 51 1.57 -0.50 12.86
CA ALA A 51 1.52 -1.95 13.01
C ALA A 51 2.17 -2.67 11.81
N ALA A 52 2.05 -2.14 10.59
CA ALA A 52 2.74 -2.68 9.43
C ALA A 52 4.27 -2.55 9.55
N LEU A 53 4.78 -1.40 10.03
CA LEU A 53 6.21 -1.21 10.31
C LEU A 53 6.76 -2.21 11.33
N GLU A 54 5.96 -2.62 12.31
CA GLU A 54 6.36 -3.60 13.34
C GLU A 54 6.32 -5.05 12.82
N LEU A 55 5.37 -5.38 11.94
CA LEU A 55 5.05 -6.76 11.57
C LEU A 55 5.57 -7.19 10.19
N ALA A 56 5.77 -6.25 9.26
CA ALA A 56 6.15 -6.56 7.89
C ALA A 56 7.59 -7.11 7.81
N THR A 57 7.74 -8.27 7.17
CA THR A 57 9.07 -8.83 6.86
C THR A 57 9.48 -8.65 5.40
N ILE A 58 8.57 -8.16 4.56
CA ILE A 58 8.80 -7.77 3.16
C ILE A 58 8.60 -6.26 2.99
N PRO A 59 9.16 -5.64 1.95
CA PRO A 59 8.89 -4.24 1.67
C PRO A 59 7.39 -3.97 1.50
N PHE A 60 6.96 -2.78 1.90
CA PHE A 60 5.62 -2.29 1.58
C PHE A 60 5.64 -0.80 1.25
N HIS A 61 4.70 -0.38 0.42
CA HIS A 61 4.40 1.02 0.16
C HIS A 61 3.04 1.35 0.78
N VAL A 62 2.87 2.60 1.19
CA VAL A 62 1.59 3.12 1.68
C VAL A 62 1.01 4.00 0.58
N ILE A 63 -0.25 3.76 0.19
CA ILE A 63 -0.93 4.68 -0.71
C ILE A 63 -1.21 6.01 0.02
N VAL A 64 -0.95 7.13 -0.65
CA VAL A 64 -1.35 8.47 -0.17
C VAL A 64 -2.45 8.98 -1.09
N ARG A 65 -3.70 8.78 -0.67
CA ARG A 65 -4.90 9.16 -1.41
C ARG A 65 -6.03 9.48 -0.41
N PRO A 66 -6.45 10.75 -0.26
CA PRO A 66 -7.32 11.15 0.86
C PRO A 66 -8.79 10.74 0.69
N ARG A 67 -9.22 10.43 -0.53
CA ARG A 67 -10.60 10.00 -0.85
C ARG A 67 -10.68 9.20 -2.14
N GLY A 68 -11.82 8.52 -2.33
CA GLY A 68 -12.24 7.93 -3.59
C GLY A 68 -12.54 8.96 -4.69
N GLY A 69 -12.98 8.46 -5.85
CA GLY A 69 -13.31 9.29 -7.02
C GLY A 69 -12.08 9.75 -7.80
N ASP A 70 -12.12 11.00 -8.27
CA ASP A 70 -11.07 11.62 -9.09
C ASP A 70 -9.74 11.88 -8.35
N PHE A 71 -8.77 12.40 -9.10
CA PHE A 71 -7.46 12.82 -8.61
C PHE A 71 -7.28 14.35 -8.69
N LEU A 72 -8.38 15.11 -8.76
CA LEU A 72 -8.35 16.57 -8.76
C LEU A 72 -8.53 17.07 -7.33
N TYR A 73 -7.41 17.20 -6.62
CA TYR A 73 -7.43 17.54 -5.21
C TYR A 73 -7.54 19.05 -4.99
N SER A 74 -8.32 19.43 -3.98
CA SER A 74 -8.31 20.76 -3.41
C SER A 74 -6.99 21.03 -2.66
N GLU A 75 -6.68 22.30 -2.41
CA GLU A 75 -5.53 22.70 -1.60
C GLU A 75 -5.54 22.08 -0.19
N ALA A 76 -6.73 21.90 0.41
CA ALA A 76 -6.86 21.28 1.72
C ALA A 76 -6.50 19.78 1.69
N GLU A 77 -6.99 19.06 0.67
CA GLU A 77 -6.66 17.65 0.45
C GLU A 77 -5.18 17.48 0.15
N TYR A 78 -4.61 18.33 -0.70
CA TYR A 78 -3.19 18.30 -1.04
C TYR A 78 -2.30 18.53 0.21
N ARG A 79 -2.66 19.48 1.07
CA ARG A 79 -1.95 19.68 2.35
C ARG A 79 -2.05 18.48 3.28
N SER A 80 -3.20 17.80 3.33
CA SER A 80 -3.35 16.56 4.09
C SER A 80 -2.42 15.49 3.54
N MET A 81 -2.38 15.31 2.21
CA MET A 81 -1.50 14.34 1.56
C MET A 81 -0.03 14.62 1.84
N LEU A 82 0.40 15.88 1.81
CA LEU A 82 1.78 16.26 2.14
C LEU A 82 2.17 15.91 3.58
N ALA A 83 1.21 15.85 4.51
CA ALA A 83 1.47 15.41 5.88
C ALA A 83 1.54 13.87 6.01
N ASP A 84 1.00 13.13 5.04
CA ASP A 84 1.01 11.66 4.99
C ASP A 84 2.24 11.07 4.23
N VAL A 85 3.01 11.90 3.51
CA VAL A 85 4.26 11.53 2.79
C VAL A 85 5.47 11.56 3.73
#